data_AF-A0A940K952-F1
#
_entry.id   AF-A0A940K952-F1
#
_cell.length_a   1.000
_cell.length_b   1.000
_cell.length_c   1.000
_cell.angle_alpha   90.00
_cell.angle_beta   90.00
_cell.angle_gamma   90.00
#
_symmetry.space_group_name_H-M   'P 1'
#
loop_
_entity.id
_entity.type
_entity.pdbx_description
1 polymer ?
#
loop_
_entity_poly.entity_id
_entity_poly.type
_entity_poly.pdbx_seq_one_letter_code
_entity_poly.pdbx_strand_id
1 'polypeptide(L)' 'MHDDSDIDRAGRAKRGSPFLTTDQAAAYLKISPKSLKRLRRAGKGPVFRRHCRFVQYHIDDLDAWSRDSGTREPGK' A
#
# COMPACT_ATOMS: atom_id res chain seq x y z
N MET A 1 8.64 10.71 27.86
CA MET A 1 7.84 11.26 26.75
C MET A 1 8.76 12.14 25.89
N HIS A 2 9.37 11.55 24.86
CA HIS A 2 10.00 12.25 23.75
C HIS A 2 9.82 11.32 22.54
N ASP A 3 9.28 11.88 21.47
CA ASP A 3 8.83 11.23 20.24
C ASP A 3 9.88 10.24 19.72
N ASP A 4 9.55 8.94 19.73
CA ASP A 4 10.32 7.86 19.11
C ASP A 4 10.62 8.24 17.65
N SER A 5 11.79 8.87 17.45
CA SER A 5 12.14 9.52 16.20
C SER A 5 12.16 8.50 15.06
N ASP A 6 11.33 8.80 14.08
CA ASP A 6 10.98 8.14 12.82
C ASP A 6 12.15 7.52 12.00
N ILE A 7 13.39 7.83 12.35
CA ILE A 7 14.62 7.42 11.67
C ILE A 7 15.14 6.05 12.15
N ASP A 8 15.00 5.70 13.44
CA ASP A 8 15.53 4.42 13.98
C ASP A 8 14.76 3.20 13.42
N ARG A 9 13.45 3.39 13.16
CA ARG A 9 12.60 2.37 12.52
C ARG A 9 12.98 2.09 11.06
N ALA A 10 13.61 3.03 10.36
CA ALA A 10 14.05 2.86 8.99
C ALA A 10 15.21 1.85 8.86
N GLY A 11 16.01 1.64 9.92
CA GLY A 11 17.08 0.64 9.94
C GLY A 11 16.59 -0.82 9.89
N ARG A 12 15.36 -1.07 10.37
CA ARG A 12 14.72 -2.38 10.21
C ARG A 12 14.27 -2.65 8.78
N ALA A 13 14.28 -1.69 7.87
CA ALA A 13 13.83 -1.85 6.49
C ALA A 13 14.72 -2.74 5.60
N LYS A 14 15.81 -3.33 6.13
CA LYS A 14 16.46 -4.46 5.45
C LYS A 14 15.74 -5.81 5.71
N ARG A 15 14.79 -5.86 6.69
CA ARG A 15 13.95 -7.03 7.04
C ARG A 15 12.53 -6.74 7.62
N GLY A 16 12.04 -5.51 7.77
CA GLY A 16 10.96 -5.24 8.75
C GLY A 16 10.23 -3.90 8.71
N SER A 17 9.89 -3.35 7.53
CA SER A 17 8.95 -2.22 7.44
C SER A 17 7.86 -2.48 6.38
N PRO A 18 6.60 -2.76 6.78
CA PRO A 18 5.54 -3.23 5.90
C PRO A 18 4.80 -2.09 5.16
N PHE A 19 5.40 -0.92 4.99
CA PHE A 19 4.76 0.24 4.37
C PHE A 19 5.37 0.57 3.01
N LEU A 20 4.51 0.63 1.99
CA LEU A 20 4.84 0.89 0.59
C LEU A 20 4.25 2.22 0.13
N THR A 21 4.96 2.95 -0.73
CA THR A 21 4.42 4.14 -1.39
C THR A 21 3.39 3.75 -2.45
N THR A 22 2.69 4.73 -3.04
CA THR A 22 1.73 4.45 -4.14
C THR A 22 2.38 3.74 -5.32
N ASP A 23 3.63 4.09 -5.65
CA ASP A 23 4.36 3.45 -6.75
C ASP A 23 4.76 2.01 -6.40
N GLN A 24 5.31 1.81 -5.20
CA GLN A 24 5.68 0.49 -4.70
C GLN A 24 4.46 -0.44 -4.52
N ALA A 25 3.35 0.09 -4.03
CA ALA A 25 2.09 -0.64 -3.91
C ALA A 25 1.54 -1.06 -5.27
N ALA A 26 1.65 -0.19 -6.28
CA ALA A 26 1.24 -0.50 -7.63
C ALA A 26 2.12 -1.61 -8.24
N ALA A 27 3.43 -1.53 -8.02
CA ALA A 27 4.38 -2.59 -8.42
C ALA A 27 4.09 -3.92 -7.72
N TYR A 28 3.80 -3.90 -6.41
CA TYR A 28 3.43 -5.07 -5.62
C TYR A 28 2.19 -5.77 -6.19
N LEU A 29 1.15 -5.00 -6.53
CA LEU A 29 -0.10 -5.49 -7.10
C LEU A 29 -0.02 -5.76 -8.62
N LYS A 30 1.13 -5.53 -9.27
CA LYS A 30 1.34 -5.62 -10.73
C LYS A 30 0.33 -4.80 -11.55
N ILE A 31 -0.11 -3.65 -11.04
CA ILE A 31 -0.97 -2.71 -11.76
C ILE A 31 -0.28 -1.37 -11.97
N SER A 32 -0.72 -0.58 -12.94
CA SER A 32 -0.16 0.76 -13.12
C SER A 32 -0.50 1.68 -11.93
N PRO A 33 0.40 2.58 -11.51
CA PRO A 33 0.12 3.54 -10.44
C PRO A 33 -1.05 4.49 -10.78
N LYS A 34 -1.31 4.70 -12.09
CA LYS A 34 -2.50 5.42 -12.58
C LYS A 34 -3.80 4.68 -12.27
N SER A 35 -3.81 3.35 -12.43
CA SER A 35 -4.94 2.49 -12.06
C SER A 35 -5.14 2.46 -10.55
N LEU A 36 -4.07 2.36 -9.77
CA LEU A 36 -4.15 2.43 -8.30
C LEU A 36 -4.71 3.79 -7.81
N LYS A 37 -4.30 4.91 -8.42
CA LYS A 37 -4.89 6.23 -8.16
C LYS A 37 -6.37 6.31 -8.54
N ARG A 38 -6.78 5.66 -9.63
CA ARG A 38 -8.19 5.59 -10.06
C ARG A 38 -9.03 4.77 -9.08
N LEU A 39 -8.53 3.62 -8.63
CA LEU A 39 -9.16 2.79 -7.61
C LEU A 39 -9.31 3.56 -6.28
N ARG A 40 -8.27 4.29 -5.88
CA ARG A 40 -8.32 5.17 -4.70
C ARG A 40 -9.40 6.24 -4.81
N ARG A 41 -9.53 6.89 -5.98
CA ARG A 41 -10.60 7.88 -6.23
C ARG A 41 -11.99 7.25 -6.23
N ALA A 42 -12.12 6.03 -6.74
CA ALA A 42 -13.38 5.30 -6.78
C ALA A 42 -13.78 4.66 -5.45
N GLY A 43 -12.92 4.71 -4.42
CA GLY A 43 -13.14 4.02 -3.14
C GLY A 43 -13.05 2.49 -3.24
N LYS A 44 -12.53 1.95 -4.35
CA LYS A 44 -12.42 0.50 -4.64
C LYS A 44 -10.98 -0.03 -4.50
N GLY A 45 -10.08 0.80 -3.97
CA GLY A 45 -8.66 0.47 -3.84
C GLY A 45 -8.28 -0.01 -2.45
N PRO A 46 -7.03 -0.47 -2.29
CA PRO A 46 -6.50 -0.89 -1.00
C PRO A 46 -6.50 0.27 0.00
N VAL A 47 -6.61 -0.08 1.29
CA VAL A 47 -6.62 0.89 2.38
C VAL A 47 -5.31 1.68 2.35
N PHE A 48 -5.45 3.01 2.31
CA PHE A 48 -4.31 3.92 2.31
C PHE A 48 -4.21 4.63 3.65
N ARG A 49 -2.98 4.75 4.16
CA ARG A 49 -2.67 5.48 5.38
C ARG A 49 -1.91 6.75 5.00
N ARG A 50 -2.38 7.89 5.48
CA ARG A 50 -1.68 9.17 5.32
C ARG A 50 -0.72 9.35 6.48
N HIS A 51 0.58 9.24 6.19
CA HIS A 51 1.63 9.63 7.12
C HIS A 51 2.04 11.07 6.77
N CYS A 52 1.50 12.04 7.50
CA CYS A 52 1.64 13.47 7.23
C CYS A 52 1.32 13.84 5.77
N ARG A 53 2.35 14.11 4.96
CA ARG A 53 2.24 14.50 3.55
C ARG A 53 2.26 13.32 2.57
N PHE A 54 2.63 12.12 3.03
CA PHE A 54 2.80 10.95 2.17
C PHE A 54 1.66 9.95 2.35
N VAL A 55 1.24 9.35 1.22
CA VAL A 55 0.30 8.23 1.21
C VAL A 55 1.11 6.93 1.17
N GLN A 56 0.99 6.14 2.22
CA GLN A 56 1.59 4.83 2.35
C GLN A 56 0.52 3.74 2.46
N TYR A 57 0.85 2.55 1.99
CA TYR A 57 0.00 1.36 1.99
C TYR A 57 0.70 0.29 2.81
N HIS A 58 -0.05 -0.44 3.63
CA HIS A 58 0.52 -1.59 4.33
C HIS A 58 0.52 -2.81 3.39
N ILE A 59 1.54 -3.67 3.46
CA ILE A 59 1.59 -4.91 2.67
C ILE A 59 0.37 -5.79 2.99
N ASP A 60 0.00 -5.92 4.26
CA ASP A 60 -1.19 -6.67 4.69
C ASP A 60 -2.50 -6.08 4.12
N ASP A 61 -2.64 -4.75 4.13
CA ASP A 61 -3.80 -4.07 3.54
C ASP A 61 -3.87 -4.29 2.01
N LEU A 62 -2.70 -4.33 1.35
CA LEU A 62 -2.60 -4.62 -0.09
C LEU A 62 -2.93 -6.08 -0.40
N ASP A 63 -2.45 -7.02 0.42
CA ASP A 63 -2.72 -8.44 0.28
C ASP A 63 -4.19 -8.75 0.55
N ALA A 64 -4.74 -8.25 1.66
CA ALA A 64 -6.15 -8.37 2.01
C ALA A 64 -7.04 -7.79 0.92
N TRP A 65 -6.71 -6.59 0.41
CA TRP A 65 -7.42 -6.02 -0.73
C TRP A 65 -7.25 -6.88 -1.99
N SER A 66 -6.06 -7.40 -2.31
CA SER A 66 -5.86 -8.24 -3.49
C SER A 66 -6.66 -9.55 -3.40
N ARG A 67 -6.84 -10.09 -2.20
CA ARG A 67 -7.65 -11.30 -1.94
C ARG A 67 -9.15 -11.02 -2.09
N ASP A 68 -9.61 -9.86 -1.60
CA ASP A 68 -11.02 -9.44 -1.65
C ASP A 68 -11.44 -8.91 -3.03
N SER A 69 -10.61 -8.04 -3.61
CA SER A 69 -10.80 -7.45 -4.96
C SER A 69 -10.52 -8.42 -6.09
N GLY A 70 -9.89 -9.57 -5.79
CA GLY A 70 -9.85 -10.75 -6.64
C GLY A 70 -11.24 -11.36 -6.80
N THR A 71 -12.20 -10.58 -7.32
CA THR A 71 -13.29 -11.14 -8.09
C THR A 71 -12.65 -12.12 -9.05
N ARG A 72 -13.07 -13.39 -8.96
CA ARG A 72 -12.88 -14.37 -10.01
C ARG A 72 -13.43 -13.73 -11.29
N GLU A 73 -12.61 -13.03 -12.05
CA GLU A 73 -12.94 -12.72 -13.43
C GLU A 73 -13.05 -14.09 -14.11
N PRO A 74 -14.24 -14.51 -14.59
CA PRO A 74 -14.31 -15.69 -15.43
C PRO A 74 -13.44 -15.39 -16.65
N GLY A 75 -12.52 -16.32 -16.91
CA GLY A 75 -11.55 -16.22 -18.00
C GLY A 75 -12.20 -15.81 -19.31
N LYS A 76 -11.48 -14.96 -20.03
CA LYS A 76 -11.70 -14.72 -21.46
C LYS A 76 -11.44 -15.98 -22.28
#